data_AF-A0A8H7MBS5-F1
#
_entry.id   AF-A0A8H7MBS5-F1
#
_cell.length_a   1.000
_cell.length_b   1.000
_cell.length_c   1.000
_cell.angle_alpha   90.00
_cell.angle_beta   90.00
_cell.angle_gamma   90.00
#
_symmetry.space_group_name_H-M   'P 1'
#
loop_
_entity.id
_entity.type
_entity.pdbx_description
1 polymer ?
#
loop_
_entity_poly.entity_id
_entity_poly.type
_entity_poly.pdbx_seq_one_letter_code
_entity_poly.pdbx_strand_id
1 'polypeptide(L)'
;MPRSSIVKLSAQNAGLYHVPKLNDEATRKANELLQANHDKFHIFFNDRGFHNHTAHYLLSAYALGATAEELQRMNDSQVTMQVPRQPQVDRVLKDLSDPTTFLECMSKPEFFHDYVHFFEAEVDKKGVGPVVREYLLSDTPIAKEMLPRLYASFLHPLIHLGFGLEFDQPAITVEGLAQTAVHQNEVASILLAAQQSSQTTPSRPMLDLIHEVHRSGIGQHPCWGNGATIPDSPLLAAPAELSAIAGAWQVRPDDLEAKTAEMVSVCAYFTAAAQRPPKKVKLDFFFMHNVNCSIFMSAMLALPWLRRNEKARLLEWKGRCDIIAYANRGAPPLDVDEIVGYVPKVPGGWMDVFKRVNDFDDDSHLTKLVRALAAGERFCKPYEGVDDARFPVRGDMYLKIAHMAVDTVPGETYFNRWVRGAGFPSQWEPFPNRGEE
;
A
#
# COMPACT_ATOMS: atom_id res chain seq x y z
N MET A 1 -28.06 -11.40 6.80
CA MET A 1 -26.61 -11.13 6.83
C MET A 1 -26.39 -9.75 7.41
N PRO A 2 -25.31 -9.54 8.18
CA PRO A 2 -24.86 -8.21 8.60
C PRO A 2 -24.78 -7.26 7.39
N ARG A 3 -25.04 -5.95 7.57
CA ARG A 3 -24.80 -5.00 6.46
C ARG A 3 -23.31 -4.87 6.19
N SER A 4 -22.52 -5.00 7.25
CA SER A 4 -21.07 -4.99 7.23
C SER A 4 -20.43 -6.17 6.49
N SER A 5 -21.18 -7.19 6.04
CA SER A 5 -20.66 -8.34 5.30
C SER A 5 -21.02 -8.33 3.81
N ILE A 6 -21.61 -7.23 3.32
CA ILE A 6 -22.06 -7.11 1.93
C ILE A 6 -21.18 -6.11 1.18
N VAL A 7 -20.64 -6.55 0.04
CA VAL A 7 -19.96 -5.68 -0.92
C VAL A 7 -20.98 -5.05 -1.86
N LYS A 8 -20.92 -3.72 -2.01
CA LYS A 8 -21.80 -2.96 -2.90
C LYS A 8 -21.14 -1.71 -3.45
N LEU A 9 -20.52 -1.88 -4.61
CA LEU A 9 -20.05 -0.85 -5.51
C LEU A 9 -21.18 -0.24 -6.33
N SER A 10 -20.98 1.03 -6.65
CA SER A 10 -21.82 1.90 -7.46
C SER A 10 -20.95 3.02 -8.05
N ALA A 11 -21.54 3.90 -8.86
CA ALA A 11 -20.84 5.10 -9.33
C ALA A 11 -20.51 6.08 -8.19
N GLN A 12 -21.24 6.05 -7.07
CA GLN A 12 -21.04 6.97 -5.95
C GLN A 12 -19.82 6.62 -5.09
N ASN A 13 -19.34 5.38 -5.15
CA ASN A 13 -18.27 4.86 -4.29
C ASN A 13 -17.24 4.06 -5.10
N ALA A 14 -16.93 4.54 -6.32
CA ALA A 14 -15.95 3.94 -7.21
C ALA A 14 -14.49 4.31 -6.91
N GLY A 15 -14.23 4.80 -5.70
CA GLY A 15 -12.93 5.26 -5.24
C GLY A 15 -12.59 6.70 -5.65
N LEU A 16 -11.59 7.30 -4.98
CA LEU A 16 -11.19 8.69 -5.14
C LEU A 16 -10.73 8.99 -6.58
N TYR A 17 -9.98 8.05 -7.15
CA TYR A 17 -9.57 8.08 -8.55
C TYR A 17 -10.22 6.92 -9.31
N HIS A 18 -10.95 7.27 -10.37
CA HIS A 18 -11.59 6.35 -11.30
C HIS A 18 -11.79 7.03 -12.66
N VAL A 19 -12.00 6.23 -13.70
CA VAL A 19 -12.34 6.72 -15.03
C VAL A 19 -13.67 7.48 -15.03
N PRO A 20 -13.88 8.46 -15.92
CA PRO A 20 -15.09 9.30 -15.91
C PRO A 20 -16.41 8.55 -16.10
N LYS A 21 -16.38 7.38 -16.75
CA LYS A 21 -17.55 6.55 -17.02
C LYS A 21 -17.26 5.10 -16.68
N LEU A 22 -18.02 4.57 -15.73
CA LEU A 22 -18.01 3.17 -15.34
C LEU A 22 -19.11 2.42 -16.07
N ASN A 23 -18.87 1.13 -16.32
CA ASN A 23 -19.83 0.25 -16.99
C ASN A 23 -20.68 -0.49 -15.94
N ASP A 24 -22.02 -0.39 -16.03
CA ASP A 24 -22.95 -1.04 -15.10
C ASP A 24 -22.78 -2.57 -15.03
N GLU A 25 -22.43 -3.20 -16.14
CA GLU A 25 -22.13 -4.63 -16.21
C GLU A 25 -20.85 -4.97 -15.44
N ALA A 26 -19.80 -4.16 -15.63
CA ALA A 26 -18.58 -4.29 -14.85
C ALA A 26 -18.83 -4.04 -13.35
N THR A 27 -19.68 -3.07 -12.99
CA THR A 27 -20.07 -2.83 -11.59
C THR A 27 -20.79 -4.05 -10.98
N ARG A 28 -21.74 -4.66 -11.71
CA ARG A 28 -22.41 -5.88 -11.24
C ARG A 28 -21.43 -7.03 -11.08
N LYS A 29 -20.54 -7.22 -12.04
CA LYS A 29 -19.52 -8.28 -12.00
C LYS A 29 -18.53 -8.07 -10.85
N ALA A 30 -18.03 -6.84 -10.65
CA ALA A 30 -17.16 -6.51 -9.53
C ALA A 30 -17.83 -6.83 -8.17
N ASN A 31 -19.11 -6.48 -7.99
CA ASN A 31 -19.86 -6.83 -6.78
C ASN A 31 -19.95 -8.34 -6.55
N GLU A 32 -20.29 -9.10 -7.59
CA GLU A 32 -20.37 -10.56 -7.53
C GLU A 32 -19.02 -11.18 -7.11
N LEU A 33 -17.93 -10.79 -7.77
CA LEU A 33 -16.61 -11.36 -7.56
C LEU A 33 -16.02 -10.98 -6.20
N LEU A 34 -16.17 -9.71 -5.79
CA LEU A 34 -15.70 -9.25 -4.49
C LEU A 34 -16.48 -9.90 -3.34
N GLN A 35 -17.80 -10.03 -3.46
CA GLN A 35 -18.61 -10.76 -2.48
C GLN A 35 -18.18 -12.22 -2.41
N ALA A 36 -18.00 -12.88 -3.57
CA ALA A 36 -17.52 -14.26 -3.60
C ALA A 36 -16.14 -14.41 -2.95
N ASN A 37 -15.24 -13.42 -3.11
CA ASN A 37 -13.95 -13.43 -2.45
C ASN A 37 -14.08 -13.33 -0.92
N HIS A 38 -14.88 -12.36 -0.44
CA HIS A 38 -15.18 -12.17 0.98
C HIS A 38 -15.77 -13.43 1.64
N ASP A 39 -16.70 -14.07 0.95
CA ASP A 39 -17.42 -15.24 1.49
C ASP A 39 -16.53 -16.49 1.53
N LYS A 40 -15.68 -16.69 0.50
CA LYS A 40 -15.05 -17.99 0.22
C LYS A 40 -13.59 -18.11 0.59
N PHE A 41 -12.84 -17.01 0.70
CA PHE A 41 -11.38 -17.09 0.83
C PHE A 41 -10.86 -16.47 2.12
N HIS A 42 -9.72 -16.97 2.57
CA HIS A 42 -8.97 -16.36 3.66
C HIS A 42 -8.22 -15.11 3.14
N ILE A 43 -7.88 -14.18 4.05
CA ILE A 43 -7.08 -13.00 3.72
C ILE A 43 -5.61 -13.34 3.40
N PHE A 44 -5.19 -14.57 3.71
CA PHE A 44 -3.87 -15.10 3.43
C PHE A 44 -4.04 -16.33 2.54
N PHE A 45 -3.18 -16.49 1.55
CA PHE A 45 -3.24 -17.63 0.63
C PHE A 45 -2.19 -18.71 0.92
N ASN A 46 -1.40 -18.56 1.99
CA ASN A 46 -0.49 -19.59 2.49
C ASN A 46 -0.11 -19.36 3.96
N ASP A 47 0.55 -20.36 4.56
CA ASP A 47 1.04 -20.32 5.94
C ASP A 47 2.25 -19.39 6.14
N ARG A 48 2.81 -18.84 5.05
CA ARG A 48 3.86 -17.81 5.11
C ARG A 48 3.29 -16.41 5.29
N GLY A 49 1.96 -16.28 5.32
CA GLY A 49 1.25 -15.01 5.52
C GLY A 49 1.18 -14.14 4.26
N PHE A 50 1.29 -14.71 3.06
CA PHE A 50 1.12 -13.93 1.83
C PHE A 50 -0.35 -13.59 1.61
N HIS A 51 -0.63 -12.36 1.20
CA HIS A 51 -1.96 -11.77 1.22
C HIS A 51 -2.78 -12.09 -0.02
N ASN A 52 -4.07 -12.34 0.20
CA ASN A 52 -5.06 -12.39 -0.88
C ASN A 52 -5.23 -10.98 -1.46
N HIS A 53 -4.76 -10.78 -2.69
CA HIS A 53 -4.82 -9.50 -3.40
C HIS A 53 -6.06 -9.33 -4.28
N THR A 54 -6.98 -10.29 -4.31
CA THR A 54 -8.14 -10.29 -5.23
C THR A 54 -8.95 -8.98 -5.11
N ALA A 55 -9.27 -8.56 -3.87
CA ALA A 55 -10.00 -7.31 -3.65
C ALA A 55 -9.24 -6.08 -4.16
N HIS A 56 -7.93 -6.03 -3.94
CA HIS A 56 -7.09 -4.91 -4.39
C HIS A 56 -7.04 -4.83 -5.91
N TYR A 57 -6.93 -5.98 -6.56
CA TYR A 57 -6.83 -6.08 -8.01
C TYR A 57 -8.14 -5.66 -8.67
N LEU A 58 -9.26 -6.27 -8.26
CA LEU A 58 -10.57 -6.01 -8.85
C LEU A 58 -11.03 -4.57 -8.64
N LEU A 59 -10.83 -3.99 -7.44
CA LEU A 59 -11.19 -2.60 -7.18
C LEU A 59 -10.35 -1.61 -8.00
N SER A 60 -9.04 -1.89 -8.15
CA SER A 60 -8.17 -1.04 -8.96
C SER A 60 -8.53 -1.13 -10.43
N ALA A 61 -8.69 -2.33 -10.97
CA ALA A 61 -9.07 -2.57 -12.37
C ALA A 61 -10.44 -1.97 -12.69
N TYR A 62 -11.43 -2.15 -11.80
CA TYR A 62 -12.75 -1.55 -11.91
C TYR A 62 -12.67 -0.02 -11.99
N ALA A 63 -11.91 0.61 -11.09
CA ALA A 63 -11.70 2.05 -11.10
C ALA A 63 -10.97 2.53 -12.38
N LEU A 64 -10.09 1.71 -12.95
CA LEU A 64 -9.42 1.96 -14.23
C LEU A 64 -10.27 1.59 -15.46
N GLY A 65 -11.53 1.20 -15.28
CA GLY A 65 -12.48 0.99 -16.36
C GLY A 65 -12.46 -0.41 -16.98
N ALA A 66 -12.00 -1.43 -16.25
CA ALA A 66 -12.07 -2.81 -16.69
C ALA A 66 -13.52 -3.24 -16.98
N THR A 67 -13.68 -4.04 -18.03
CA THR A 67 -14.92 -4.71 -18.44
C THR A 67 -15.25 -5.88 -17.52
N ALA A 68 -16.47 -6.42 -17.62
CA ALA A 68 -16.87 -7.58 -16.84
C ALA A 68 -16.01 -8.81 -17.16
N GLU A 69 -15.66 -9.00 -18.44
CA GLU A 69 -14.82 -10.09 -18.92
C GLU A 69 -13.39 -9.99 -18.38
N GLU A 70 -12.82 -8.78 -18.38
CA GLU A 70 -11.49 -8.55 -17.80
C GLU A 70 -11.49 -8.81 -16.30
N LEU A 71 -12.48 -8.30 -15.56
CA LEU A 71 -12.61 -8.55 -14.12
C LEU A 71 -12.76 -10.04 -13.80
N GLN A 72 -13.54 -10.78 -14.61
CA GLN A 72 -13.68 -12.23 -14.45
C GLN A 72 -12.34 -12.93 -14.68
N ARG A 73 -11.63 -12.62 -15.77
CA ARG A 73 -10.31 -13.20 -16.06
C ARG A 73 -9.31 -12.93 -14.94
N MET A 74 -9.25 -11.69 -14.47
CA MET A 74 -8.40 -11.28 -13.36
C MET A 74 -8.72 -12.08 -12.10
N ASN A 75 -9.99 -12.20 -11.73
CA ASN A 75 -10.41 -13.03 -10.60
C ASN A 75 -9.98 -14.50 -10.77
N ASP A 76 -10.23 -15.08 -11.93
CA ASP A 76 -9.91 -16.49 -12.20
C ASP A 76 -8.40 -16.77 -12.08
N SER A 77 -7.56 -15.80 -12.47
CA SER A 77 -6.11 -15.86 -12.28
C SER A 77 -5.70 -15.92 -10.80
N GLN A 78 -6.45 -15.25 -9.92
CA GLN A 78 -6.14 -15.17 -8.49
C GLN A 78 -6.68 -16.36 -7.71
N VAL A 79 -7.88 -16.86 -8.07
CA VAL A 79 -8.59 -17.93 -7.34
C VAL A 79 -7.73 -19.18 -7.16
N THR A 80 -6.90 -19.53 -8.15
CA THR A 80 -6.07 -20.74 -8.12
C THR A 80 -5.05 -20.77 -6.98
N MET A 81 -4.64 -19.60 -6.48
CA MET A 81 -3.69 -19.49 -5.37
C MET A 81 -4.38 -19.40 -4.00
N GLN A 82 -5.66 -19.04 -3.95
CA GLN A 82 -6.34 -18.70 -2.70
C GLN A 82 -6.63 -19.92 -1.83
N VAL A 83 -6.55 -19.73 -0.51
CA VAL A 83 -6.95 -20.73 0.47
C VAL A 83 -8.41 -20.50 0.85
N PRO A 84 -9.26 -21.55 0.80
CA PRO A 84 -10.63 -21.43 1.24
C PRO A 84 -10.73 -20.93 2.69
N ARG A 85 -11.76 -20.14 2.95
CA ARG A 85 -12.19 -19.78 4.30
C ARG A 85 -12.39 -21.07 5.09
N GLN A 86 -11.80 -21.18 6.27
CA GLN A 86 -11.99 -22.35 7.11
C GLN A 86 -13.48 -22.44 7.49
N PRO A 87 -14.16 -23.60 7.32
CA PRO A 87 -15.56 -23.74 7.67
C PRO A 87 -15.76 -23.39 9.15
N GLN A 88 -16.59 -22.39 9.43
CA GLN A 88 -16.85 -21.93 10.80
C GLN A 88 -17.79 -22.87 11.58
N VAL A 89 -18.25 -23.94 10.95
CA VAL A 89 -19.42 -24.71 11.40
C VAL A 89 -19.15 -25.50 12.69
N ASP A 90 -17.90 -25.76 13.04
CA ASP A 90 -17.54 -26.57 14.22
C ASP A 90 -16.66 -25.85 15.26
N ARG A 91 -16.38 -24.55 15.09
CA ARG A 91 -15.49 -23.79 16.00
C ARG A 91 -16.27 -22.76 16.83
N VAL A 92 -16.14 -22.85 18.16
CA VAL A 92 -16.60 -21.81 19.08
C VAL A 92 -15.75 -20.57 18.87
N LEU A 93 -16.37 -19.47 18.43
CA LEU A 93 -15.69 -18.18 18.27
C LEU A 93 -15.20 -17.68 19.63
N LYS A 94 -14.03 -17.05 19.64
CA LYS A 94 -13.53 -16.34 20.82
C LYS A 94 -14.39 -15.11 21.09
N ASP A 95 -14.63 -14.83 22.37
CA ASP A 95 -15.27 -13.59 22.79
C ASP A 95 -14.25 -12.45 22.76
N LEU A 96 -14.11 -11.83 21.60
CA LEU A 96 -13.19 -10.69 21.41
C LEU A 96 -13.74 -9.38 21.99
N SER A 97 -14.93 -9.38 22.60
CA SER A 97 -15.42 -8.20 23.35
C SER A 97 -14.70 -8.02 24.68
N ASP A 98 -14.10 -9.09 25.23
CA ASP A 98 -13.15 -9.01 26.32
C ASP A 98 -11.78 -8.50 25.81
N PRO A 99 -11.27 -7.36 26.29
CA PRO A 99 -10.00 -6.82 25.83
C PRO A 99 -8.80 -7.75 26.06
N THR A 100 -8.85 -8.59 27.09
CA THR A 100 -7.75 -9.55 27.37
C THR A 100 -7.70 -10.60 26.28
N THR A 101 -8.84 -11.24 26.00
CA THR A 101 -8.99 -12.21 24.91
C THR A 101 -8.64 -11.59 23.56
N PHE A 102 -9.06 -10.35 23.30
CA PHE A 102 -8.68 -9.62 22.08
C PHE A 102 -7.16 -9.55 21.92
N LEU A 103 -6.43 -9.13 22.96
CA LEU A 103 -4.97 -9.00 22.89
C LEU A 103 -4.26 -10.35 22.78
N GLU A 104 -4.73 -11.38 23.49
CA GLU A 104 -4.16 -12.73 23.42
C GLU A 104 -4.30 -13.39 22.05
N CYS A 105 -5.32 -13.02 21.28
CA CYS A 105 -5.56 -13.54 19.93
C CYS A 105 -4.80 -12.76 18.84
N MET A 106 -4.15 -11.64 19.16
CA MET A 106 -3.40 -10.85 18.18
C MET A 106 -2.20 -11.62 17.63
N SER A 107 -1.72 -11.21 16.46
CA SER A 107 -0.53 -11.79 15.81
C SER A 107 -0.67 -13.29 15.47
N LYS A 108 -1.89 -13.81 15.44
CA LYS A 108 -2.20 -15.23 15.24
C LYS A 108 -3.19 -15.39 14.08
N PRO A 109 -2.72 -15.76 12.87
CA PRO A 109 -3.53 -15.85 11.65
C PRO A 109 -4.79 -16.71 11.80
N GLU A 110 -4.76 -17.73 12.67
CA GLU A 110 -5.88 -18.62 12.94
C GLU A 110 -7.09 -17.94 13.60
N PHE A 111 -6.95 -16.72 14.14
CA PHE A 111 -8.05 -15.92 14.70
C PHE A 111 -8.59 -14.87 13.73
N PHE A 112 -8.13 -14.83 12.47
CA PHE A 112 -8.59 -13.84 11.49
C PHE A 112 -10.12 -13.81 11.36
N HIS A 113 -10.77 -14.98 11.27
CA HIS A 113 -12.23 -15.05 11.15
C HIS A 113 -12.97 -14.66 12.44
N ASP A 114 -12.40 -14.91 13.62
CA ASP A 114 -12.96 -14.43 14.88
C ASP A 114 -12.98 -12.89 14.87
N TYR A 115 -11.87 -12.25 14.44
CA TYR A 115 -11.82 -10.79 14.29
C TYR A 115 -12.79 -10.27 13.23
N VAL A 116 -12.97 -10.95 12.09
CA VAL A 116 -13.97 -10.57 11.08
C VAL A 116 -15.36 -10.51 11.71
N HIS A 117 -15.80 -11.58 12.39
CA HIS A 117 -17.11 -11.62 13.05
C HIS A 117 -17.27 -10.52 14.11
N PHE A 118 -16.23 -10.30 14.90
CA PHE A 118 -16.21 -9.24 15.89
C PHE A 118 -16.38 -7.85 15.26
N PHE A 119 -15.58 -7.54 14.24
CA PHE A 119 -15.64 -6.23 13.59
C PHE A 119 -16.90 -6.04 12.76
N GLU A 120 -17.50 -7.10 12.20
CA GLU A 120 -18.84 -7.03 11.60
C GLU A 120 -19.87 -6.56 12.61
N ALA A 121 -19.93 -7.21 13.78
CA ALA A 121 -20.87 -6.84 14.84
C ALA A 121 -20.66 -5.40 15.33
N GLU A 122 -19.40 -4.98 15.48
CA GLU A 122 -19.06 -3.62 15.91
C GLU A 122 -19.41 -2.56 14.85
N VAL A 123 -19.14 -2.84 13.57
CA VAL A 123 -19.47 -1.93 12.45
C VAL A 123 -20.98 -1.83 12.25
N ASP A 124 -21.73 -2.93 12.34
CA ASP A 124 -23.19 -2.91 12.25
C ASP A 124 -23.82 -2.11 13.41
N LYS A 125 -23.20 -2.14 14.59
CA LYS A 125 -23.68 -1.42 15.78
C LYS A 125 -23.30 0.06 15.78
N LYS A 126 -22.06 0.40 15.44
CA LYS A 126 -21.48 1.74 15.64
C LYS A 126 -21.22 2.49 14.33
N GLY A 127 -21.14 1.79 13.21
CA GLY A 127 -20.67 2.31 11.92
C GLY A 127 -19.15 2.28 11.78
N VAL A 128 -18.67 2.35 10.53
CA VAL A 128 -17.24 2.25 10.19
C VAL A 128 -16.38 3.29 10.92
N GLY A 129 -16.78 4.57 10.87
CA GLY A 129 -15.96 5.67 11.39
C GLY A 129 -15.64 5.54 12.89
N PRO A 130 -16.65 5.35 13.76
CA PRO A 130 -16.42 5.12 15.19
C PRO A 130 -15.54 3.89 15.48
N VAL A 131 -15.75 2.76 14.80
CA VAL A 131 -14.94 1.54 14.98
C VAL A 131 -13.48 1.78 14.60
N VAL A 132 -13.21 2.37 13.43
CA VAL A 132 -11.84 2.70 13.01
C VAL A 132 -11.16 3.60 14.04
N ARG A 133 -11.86 4.63 14.54
CA ARG A 133 -11.28 5.55 15.54
C ARG A 133 -11.04 4.87 16.88
N GLU A 134 -11.95 4.00 17.32
CA GLU A 134 -11.83 3.26 18.58
C GLU A 134 -10.65 2.29 18.54
N TYR A 135 -10.53 1.47 17.50
CA TYR A 135 -9.56 0.38 17.44
C TYR A 135 -8.20 0.77 16.83
N LEU A 136 -8.06 1.93 16.18
CA LEU A 136 -6.77 2.36 15.61
C LEU A 136 -6.25 3.69 16.17
N LEU A 137 -7.11 4.57 16.67
CA LEU A 137 -6.74 5.97 16.94
C LEU A 137 -7.02 6.43 18.37
N SER A 138 -7.65 5.60 19.19
CA SER A 138 -7.85 5.87 20.62
C SER A 138 -6.59 5.59 21.44
N ASP A 139 -6.64 5.90 22.73
CA ASP A 139 -5.54 5.64 23.66
C ASP A 139 -5.66 4.31 24.42
N THR A 140 -6.61 3.45 24.00
CA THR A 140 -6.80 2.12 24.60
C THR A 140 -5.59 1.21 24.35
N PRO A 141 -5.34 0.21 25.22
CA PRO A 141 -4.29 -0.78 24.99
C PRO A 141 -4.41 -1.47 23.62
N ILE A 142 -5.64 -1.80 23.20
CA ILE A 142 -5.89 -2.40 21.88
C ILE A 142 -5.47 -1.47 20.75
N ALA A 143 -5.88 -0.19 20.78
CA ALA A 143 -5.53 0.75 19.71
C ALA A 143 -4.02 1.00 19.62
N LYS A 144 -3.32 1.01 20.75
CA LYS A 144 -1.86 1.13 20.80
C LYS A 144 -1.13 -0.06 20.18
N GLU A 145 -1.72 -1.25 20.24
CA GLU A 145 -1.21 -2.46 19.58
C GLU A 145 -1.62 -2.52 18.09
N MET A 146 -2.83 -2.09 17.75
CA MET A 146 -3.34 -2.14 16.37
C MET A 146 -2.67 -1.11 15.45
N LEU A 147 -2.44 0.13 15.92
CA LEU A 147 -1.93 1.20 15.06
C LEU A 147 -0.58 0.87 14.40
N PRO A 148 0.44 0.35 15.10
CA PRO A 148 1.68 -0.01 14.45
C PRO A 148 1.51 -1.17 13.45
N ARG A 149 0.69 -2.18 13.80
CA ARG A 149 0.39 -3.32 12.91
C ARG A 149 -0.27 -2.90 11.61
N LEU A 150 -0.99 -1.78 11.60
CA LEU A 150 -1.58 -1.22 10.38
C LEU A 150 -0.51 -0.99 9.29
N TYR A 151 0.73 -0.70 9.71
CA TYR A 151 1.87 -0.42 8.83
C TYR A 151 2.81 -1.62 8.61
N ALA A 152 2.46 -2.78 9.14
CA ALA A 152 3.26 -3.99 8.98
C ALA A 152 3.16 -4.56 7.55
N SER A 153 4.07 -5.47 7.24
CA SER A 153 4.07 -6.35 6.08
C SER A 153 3.89 -5.57 4.77
N PHE A 154 4.81 -4.65 4.45
CA PHE A 154 4.72 -3.79 3.26
C PHE A 154 3.40 -3.01 3.16
N LEU A 155 2.87 -2.56 4.29
CA LEU A 155 1.64 -1.76 4.38
C LEU A 155 0.37 -2.52 3.95
N HIS A 156 0.38 -3.84 3.84
CA HIS A 156 -0.79 -4.61 3.39
C HIS A 156 -2.07 -4.35 4.22
N PRO A 157 -2.02 -4.28 5.56
CA PRO A 157 -3.21 -3.96 6.36
C PRO A 157 -3.76 -2.57 6.04
N LEU A 158 -2.88 -1.57 5.91
CA LEU A 158 -3.27 -0.22 5.51
C LEU A 158 -3.79 -0.15 4.07
N ILE A 159 -3.20 -0.89 3.13
CA ILE A 159 -3.67 -0.97 1.74
C ILE A 159 -5.08 -1.56 1.72
N HIS A 160 -5.30 -2.67 2.43
CA HIS A 160 -6.61 -3.35 2.44
C HIS A 160 -7.68 -2.50 3.14
N LEU A 161 -7.38 -1.95 4.32
CA LEU A 161 -8.27 -0.99 5.00
C LEU A 161 -8.53 0.24 4.12
N GLY A 162 -7.48 0.74 3.44
CA GLY A 162 -7.55 1.87 2.53
C GLY A 162 -8.57 1.66 1.41
N PHE A 163 -8.56 0.49 0.77
CA PHE A 163 -9.59 0.12 -0.22
C PHE A 163 -10.99 0.12 0.39
N GLY A 164 -11.16 -0.47 1.57
CA GLY A 164 -12.45 -0.50 2.27
C GLY A 164 -13.00 0.90 2.56
N LEU A 165 -12.15 1.81 3.03
CA LEU A 165 -12.54 3.19 3.34
C LEU A 165 -12.76 4.04 2.09
N GLU A 166 -11.89 3.90 1.07
CA GLU A 166 -11.94 4.69 -0.15
C GLU A 166 -13.20 4.36 -0.98
N PHE A 167 -13.56 3.09 -1.09
CA PHE A 167 -14.71 2.63 -1.85
C PHE A 167 -15.99 2.51 -1.01
N ASP A 168 -15.99 3.00 0.24
CA ASP A 168 -17.11 2.90 1.18
C ASP A 168 -17.68 1.47 1.26
N GLN A 169 -16.78 0.50 1.48
CA GLN A 169 -17.08 -0.93 1.59
C GLN A 169 -16.84 -1.42 3.02
N PRO A 170 -17.90 -1.49 3.86
CA PRO A 170 -17.82 -2.02 5.22
C PRO A 170 -17.20 -3.42 5.31
N ALA A 171 -17.53 -4.33 4.40
CA ALA A 171 -16.98 -5.70 4.39
C ALA A 171 -15.45 -5.73 4.26
N ILE A 172 -14.91 -4.95 3.34
CA ILE A 172 -13.46 -4.84 3.12
C ILE A 172 -12.80 -4.06 4.26
N THR A 173 -13.51 -3.11 4.88
CA THR A 173 -13.02 -2.40 6.06
C THR A 173 -12.87 -3.35 7.26
N VAL A 174 -13.84 -4.22 7.49
CA VAL A 174 -13.80 -5.28 8.51
C VAL A 174 -12.62 -6.21 8.25
N GLU A 175 -12.44 -6.67 7.01
CA GLU A 175 -11.30 -7.51 6.62
C GLU A 175 -9.97 -6.82 6.92
N GLY A 176 -9.85 -5.52 6.61
CA GLY A 176 -8.64 -4.74 6.89
C GLY A 176 -8.33 -4.58 8.39
N LEU A 177 -9.36 -4.39 9.22
CA LEU A 177 -9.21 -4.36 10.69
C LEU A 177 -8.80 -5.73 11.23
N ALA A 178 -9.46 -6.79 10.77
CA ALA A 178 -9.13 -8.16 11.17
C ALA A 178 -7.71 -8.56 10.73
N GLN A 179 -7.33 -8.20 9.50
CA GLN A 179 -5.97 -8.38 8.98
C GLN A 179 -4.95 -7.65 9.85
N THR A 180 -5.23 -6.41 10.24
CA THR A 180 -4.38 -5.63 11.15
C THR A 180 -4.16 -6.36 12.48
N ALA A 181 -5.20 -6.94 13.08
CA ALA A 181 -5.09 -7.61 14.37
C ALA A 181 -4.21 -8.88 14.34
N VAL A 182 -4.25 -9.65 13.24
CA VAL A 182 -3.52 -10.92 13.12
C VAL A 182 -2.10 -10.77 12.57
N HIS A 183 -1.70 -9.57 12.14
CA HIS A 183 -0.33 -9.32 11.70
C HIS A 183 0.66 -9.26 12.86
N GLN A 184 1.90 -9.68 12.58
CA GLN A 184 3.04 -9.48 13.47
C GLN A 184 3.37 -7.98 13.61
N ASN A 185 4.10 -7.62 14.67
CA ASN A 185 4.28 -6.24 15.10
C ASN A 185 5.74 -5.77 15.14
N GLU A 186 6.64 -6.40 14.38
CA GLU A 186 8.06 -6.07 14.38
C GLU A 186 8.33 -4.61 13.99
N VAL A 187 7.47 -4.06 13.13
CA VAL A 187 7.49 -2.65 12.70
C VAL A 187 7.27 -1.66 13.85
N ALA A 188 6.61 -2.07 14.95
CA ALA A 188 6.36 -1.19 16.09
C ALA A 188 7.65 -0.71 16.74
N SER A 189 8.68 -1.56 16.80
CA SER A 189 9.96 -1.25 17.44
C SER A 189 10.55 0.06 16.90
N ILE A 190 10.62 0.19 15.57
CA ILE A 190 11.21 1.33 14.90
C ILE A 190 10.26 2.53 14.79
N LEU A 191 8.95 2.30 14.59
CA LEU A 191 7.99 3.41 14.46
C LEU A 191 7.73 4.12 15.78
N LEU A 192 7.67 3.38 16.90
CA LEU A 192 7.57 3.96 18.23
C LEU A 192 8.87 4.69 18.60
N ALA A 193 10.04 4.16 18.25
CA ALA A 193 11.31 4.85 18.43
C ALA A 193 11.38 6.15 17.61
N ALA A 194 10.85 6.16 16.39
CA ALA A 194 10.76 7.36 15.55
C ALA A 194 9.79 8.39 16.14
N GLN A 195 8.64 7.95 16.68
CA GLN A 195 7.71 8.81 17.40
C GLN A 195 8.32 9.41 18.68
N GLN A 196 9.14 8.65 19.40
CA GLN A 196 9.84 9.18 20.57
C GLN A 196 10.88 10.22 20.17
N SER A 197 11.65 9.94 19.10
CA SER A 197 12.69 10.84 18.59
C SER A 197 12.14 12.15 18.03
N SER A 198 10.91 12.17 17.52
CA SER A 198 10.29 13.38 16.97
C SER A 198 10.04 14.47 18.01
N GLN A 199 9.99 14.13 19.30
CA GLN A 199 9.76 15.09 20.39
C GLN A 199 10.90 16.11 20.54
N THR A 200 12.11 15.78 20.07
CA THR A 200 13.31 16.62 20.18
C THR A 200 13.90 17.01 18.84
N THR A 201 13.30 16.55 17.72
CA THR A 201 13.83 16.70 16.37
C THR A 201 12.99 17.69 15.56
N PRO A 202 13.58 18.64 14.82
CA PRO A 202 12.81 19.51 13.94
C PRO A 202 12.26 18.76 12.73
N SER A 203 11.08 19.19 12.24
CA SER A 203 10.49 18.62 11.02
C SER A 203 11.28 19.00 9.78
N ARG A 204 11.42 18.07 8.83
CA ARG A 204 12.14 18.27 7.56
C ARG A 204 11.37 17.71 6.36
N PRO A 205 11.68 18.16 5.12
CA PRO A 205 11.13 17.59 3.91
C PRO A 205 11.47 16.10 3.75
N MET A 206 10.56 15.29 3.22
CA MET A 206 10.76 13.84 3.07
C MET A 206 11.92 13.54 2.13
N LEU A 207 12.07 14.28 1.03
CA LEU A 207 13.16 14.05 0.07
C LEU A 207 14.54 14.25 0.72
N ASP A 208 14.69 15.24 1.61
CA ASP A 208 15.93 15.45 2.37
C ASP A 208 16.26 14.26 3.27
N LEU A 209 15.23 13.66 3.88
CA LEU A 209 15.37 12.48 4.75
C LEU A 209 15.74 11.24 3.94
N ILE A 210 15.15 11.06 2.75
CA ILE A 210 15.53 10.00 1.80
C ILE A 210 17.01 10.12 1.40
N HIS A 211 17.46 11.34 1.06
CA HIS A 211 18.87 11.57 0.74
C HIS A 211 19.81 11.39 1.94
N GLU A 212 19.35 11.70 3.15
CA GLU A 212 20.12 11.45 4.37
C GLU A 212 20.28 9.97 4.67
N VAL A 213 19.22 9.16 4.52
CA VAL A 213 19.32 7.69 4.63
C VAL A 213 20.36 7.13 3.67
N HIS A 214 20.41 7.63 2.43
CA HIS A 214 21.44 7.23 1.47
C HIS A 214 22.84 7.63 1.94
N ARG A 215 23.03 8.91 2.32
CA ARG A 215 24.34 9.46 2.72
C ARG A 215 24.89 8.88 4.01
N SER A 216 24.05 8.47 4.95
CA SER A 216 24.48 7.84 6.21
C SER A 216 25.03 6.42 6.01
N GLY A 217 24.71 5.78 4.88
CA GLY A 217 25.10 4.40 4.61
C GLY A 217 24.25 3.35 5.34
N ILE A 218 23.19 3.76 6.07
CA ILE A 218 22.28 2.86 6.78
C ILE A 218 21.66 1.81 5.85
N GLY A 219 21.45 2.14 4.57
CA GLY A 219 20.95 1.19 3.58
C GLY A 219 21.82 -0.07 3.43
N GLN A 220 23.11 -0.01 3.80
CA GLN A 220 24.04 -1.13 3.72
C GLN A 220 24.21 -1.88 5.05
N HIS A 221 23.39 -1.58 6.06
CA HIS A 221 23.49 -2.24 7.36
C HIS A 221 23.23 -3.76 7.23
N PRO A 222 24.02 -4.64 7.89
CA PRO A 222 23.95 -6.09 7.68
C PRO A 222 22.60 -6.73 8.00
N CYS A 223 21.78 -6.13 8.87
CA CYS A 223 20.47 -6.70 9.23
C CYS A 223 19.50 -6.81 8.04
N TRP A 224 19.69 -6.02 6.99
CA TRP A 224 18.85 -6.08 5.78
C TRP A 224 19.16 -7.30 4.89
N GLY A 225 20.29 -7.97 5.11
CA GLY A 225 20.74 -9.08 4.26
C GLY A 225 20.96 -8.63 2.82
N ASN A 226 20.18 -9.20 1.89
CA ASN A 226 20.22 -8.84 0.47
C ASN A 226 19.05 -7.93 0.03
N GLY A 227 18.26 -7.42 0.98
CA GLY A 227 17.10 -6.55 0.70
C GLY A 227 15.85 -7.25 0.15
N ALA A 228 15.93 -8.54 -0.18
CA ALA A 228 14.81 -9.31 -0.73
C ALA A 228 13.93 -9.96 0.37
N THR A 229 14.24 -9.73 1.64
CA THR A 229 13.52 -10.28 2.79
C THR A 229 12.06 -9.78 2.82
N ILE A 230 11.13 -10.74 2.87
CA ILE A 230 9.67 -10.51 2.97
C ILE A 230 9.23 -10.24 4.42
N PRO A 231 9.71 -10.96 5.45
CA PRO A 231 9.38 -10.61 6.84
C PRO A 231 9.92 -9.25 7.29
N ASP A 232 9.21 -8.61 8.22
CA ASP A 232 9.63 -7.35 8.88
C ASP A 232 10.65 -7.56 10.00
N SER A 233 11.00 -8.81 10.34
CA SER A 233 11.92 -9.14 11.43
C SER A 233 13.28 -8.43 11.39
N PRO A 234 13.88 -8.07 10.23
CA PRO A 234 15.07 -7.22 10.19
C PRO A 234 14.93 -5.88 10.92
N LEU A 235 13.71 -5.32 10.99
CA LEU A 235 13.45 -4.03 11.62
C LEU A 235 13.72 -4.04 13.13
N LEU A 236 13.63 -5.21 13.78
CA LEU A 236 13.99 -5.37 15.20
C LEU A 236 15.47 -5.08 15.47
N ALA A 237 16.32 -5.21 14.45
CA ALA A 237 17.76 -4.94 14.50
C ALA A 237 18.14 -3.69 13.69
N ALA A 238 17.17 -2.81 13.39
CA ALA A 238 17.42 -1.56 12.70
C ALA A 238 18.36 -0.65 13.52
N PRO A 239 19.33 0.04 12.88
CA PRO A 239 20.17 1.00 13.58
C PRO A 239 19.33 2.17 14.11
N ALA A 240 19.60 2.61 15.34
CA ALA A 240 18.83 3.66 16.02
C ALA A 240 18.79 4.99 15.23
N GLU A 241 19.84 5.29 14.47
CA GLU A 241 19.92 6.46 13.58
C GLU A 241 18.74 6.53 12.59
N LEU A 242 18.26 5.37 12.09
CA LEU A 242 17.13 5.33 11.16
C LEU A 242 15.84 5.87 11.81
N SER A 243 15.63 5.56 13.09
CA SER A 243 14.47 6.07 13.82
C SER A 243 14.55 7.58 14.06
N ALA A 244 15.75 8.14 14.21
CA ALA A 244 15.95 9.58 14.31
C ALA A 244 15.65 10.29 12.98
N ILE A 245 16.16 9.75 11.85
CA ILE A 245 15.88 10.29 10.51
C ILE A 245 14.39 10.22 10.20
N ALA A 246 13.75 9.06 10.44
CA ALA A 246 12.31 8.92 10.25
C ALA A 246 11.51 9.85 11.20
N GLY A 247 11.96 10.03 12.45
CA GLY A 247 11.33 10.93 13.42
C GLY A 247 11.32 12.41 13.02
N ALA A 248 12.21 12.84 12.13
CA ALA A 248 12.21 14.17 11.54
C ALA A 248 11.07 14.37 10.50
N TRP A 249 10.41 13.31 10.04
CA TRP A 249 9.13 13.43 9.35
C TRP A 249 8.02 13.68 10.37
N GLN A 250 7.38 14.84 10.26
CA GLN A 250 6.28 15.25 11.11
C GLN A 250 5.18 15.88 10.26
N VAL A 251 3.94 15.66 10.68
CA VAL A 251 2.76 16.18 9.98
C VAL A 251 1.93 16.99 10.96
N ARG A 252 1.72 18.26 10.64
CA ARG A 252 0.83 19.11 11.44
C ARG A 252 -0.59 19.08 10.86
N PRO A 253 -1.62 19.22 11.70
CA PRO A 253 -3.02 19.22 11.24
C PRO A 253 -3.34 20.29 10.20
N ASP A 254 -2.60 21.39 10.15
CA ASP A 254 -2.76 22.51 9.23
C ASP A 254 -2.00 22.37 7.90
N ASP A 255 -1.08 21.39 7.78
CA ASP A 255 -0.25 21.15 6.58
C ASP A 255 -0.58 19.80 5.88
N LEU A 256 -1.74 19.22 6.17
CA LEU A 256 -2.13 17.87 5.73
C LEU A 256 -2.06 17.69 4.21
N GLU A 257 -2.64 18.62 3.47
CA GLU A 257 -2.79 18.52 2.02
C GLU A 257 -1.40 18.55 1.34
N ALA A 258 -0.51 19.46 1.76
CA ALA A 258 0.84 19.57 1.20
C ALA A 258 1.74 18.42 1.65
N LYS A 259 1.63 17.96 2.91
CA LYS A 259 2.34 16.76 3.39
C LYS A 259 1.91 15.48 2.68
N THR A 260 0.62 15.36 2.33
CA THR A 260 0.14 14.22 1.55
C THR A 260 0.72 14.29 0.13
N ALA A 261 0.70 15.44 -0.52
CA ALA A 261 1.27 15.60 -1.86
C ALA A 261 2.79 15.34 -1.86
N GLU A 262 3.49 15.78 -0.82
CA GLU A 262 4.92 15.56 -0.64
C GLU A 262 5.22 14.05 -0.53
N MET A 263 4.49 13.33 0.33
CA MET A 263 4.63 11.88 0.46
C MET A 263 4.31 11.15 -0.85
N VAL A 264 3.22 11.50 -1.53
CA VAL A 264 2.84 10.91 -2.82
C VAL A 264 3.93 11.14 -3.89
N SER A 265 4.45 12.36 -3.99
CA SER A 265 5.51 12.71 -4.95
C SER A 265 6.80 11.96 -4.66
N VAL A 266 7.26 11.97 -3.40
CA VAL A 266 8.51 11.31 -3.02
C VAL A 266 8.43 9.78 -3.16
N CYS A 267 7.30 9.15 -2.81
CA CYS A 267 7.09 7.71 -3.05
C CYS A 267 7.20 7.34 -4.53
N ALA A 268 6.55 8.11 -5.41
CA ALA A 268 6.65 7.88 -6.86
C ALA A 268 8.09 8.08 -7.35
N TYR A 269 8.78 9.10 -6.84
CA TYR A 269 10.15 9.42 -7.21
C TYR A 269 11.12 8.29 -6.86
N PHE A 270 11.23 7.89 -5.58
CA PHE A 270 12.22 6.87 -5.22
C PHE A 270 11.90 5.50 -5.81
N THR A 271 10.62 5.20 -6.10
CA THR A 271 10.24 3.94 -6.76
C THR A 271 10.76 3.87 -8.19
N ALA A 272 10.71 4.99 -8.90
CA ALA A 272 11.09 5.05 -10.31
C ALA A 272 12.56 5.40 -10.55
N ALA A 273 13.11 6.34 -9.78
CA ALA A 273 14.48 6.83 -9.91
C ALA A 273 15.53 5.83 -9.38
N ALA A 274 15.12 4.82 -8.60
CA ALA A 274 16.00 3.76 -8.10
C ALA A 274 16.37 2.73 -9.19
N GLN A 275 16.93 3.20 -10.30
CA GLN A 275 17.42 2.38 -11.40
C GLN A 275 18.91 2.03 -11.23
N ARG A 276 19.38 1.07 -12.03
CA ARG A 276 20.79 0.67 -12.08
C ARG A 276 21.32 0.57 -13.51
N PRO A 277 21.58 1.69 -14.21
CA PRO A 277 22.23 1.63 -15.52
C PRO A 277 23.55 0.83 -15.48
N PRO A 278 23.86 0.01 -16.50
CA PRO A 278 23.13 -0.14 -17.78
C PRO A 278 22.03 -1.22 -17.76
N LYS A 279 21.56 -1.69 -16.61
CA LYS A 279 20.53 -2.73 -16.51
C LYS A 279 19.21 -2.28 -17.14
N LYS A 280 18.43 -3.26 -17.64
CA LYS A 280 17.04 -3.01 -18.05
C LYS A 280 16.28 -2.27 -16.95
N VAL A 281 15.38 -1.37 -17.36
CA VAL A 281 14.49 -0.66 -16.43
C VAL A 281 13.66 -1.69 -15.66
N LYS A 282 13.68 -1.57 -14.32
CA LYS A 282 12.86 -2.35 -13.41
C LYS A 282 12.49 -1.48 -12.21
N LEU A 283 11.25 -1.59 -11.76
CA LEU A 283 10.81 -0.98 -10.51
C LEU A 283 10.99 -1.96 -9.35
N ASP A 284 11.22 -1.42 -8.15
CA ASP A 284 11.41 -2.24 -6.96
C ASP A 284 10.07 -2.74 -6.39
N PHE A 285 9.98 -4.06 -6.20
CA PHE A 285 8.84 -4.78 -5.65
C PHE A 285 8.33 -4.18 -4.34
N PHE A 286 9.22 -3.75 -3.46
CA PHE A 286 8.85 -3.25 -2.15
C PHE A 286 8.49 -1.76 -2.22
N PHE A 287 9.24 -0.95 -2.98
CA PHE A 287 8.95 0.48 -3.13
C PHE A 287 7.59 0.78 -3.75
N MET A 288 7.13 -0.04 -4.71
CA MET A 288 5.80 0.17 -5.28
C MET A 288 4.68 0.04 -4.23
N HIS A 289 4.89 -0.69 -3.12
CA HIS A 289 3.89 -0.75 -2.06
C HIS A 289 3.69 0.61 -1.38
N ASN A 290 4.76 1.42 -1.27
CA ASN A 290 4.69 2.77 -0.76
C ASN A 290 3.82 3.66 -1.67
N VAL A 291 3.94 3.50 -2.99
CA VAL A 291 3.10 4.19 -4.00
C VAL A 291 1.67 3.67 -3.98
N ASN A 292 1.46 2.35 -4.02
CA ASN A 292 0.15 1.70 -3.97
C ASN A 292 -0.65 2.12 -2.75
N CYS A 293 0.03 2.32 -1.62
CA CYS A 293 -0.59 2.78 -0.38
C CYS A 293 -0.85 4.30 -0.36
N SER A 294 -0.07 5.10 -1.11
CA SER A 294 -0.11 6.57 -1.03
C SER A 294 -1.47 7.17 -1.36
N ILE A 295 -2.21 6.60 -2.32
CA ILE A 295 -3.55 7.05 -2.73
C ILE A 295 -4.54 7.07 -1.55
N PHE A 296 -4.40 6.14 -0.61
CA PHE A 296 -5.32 6.05 0.52
C PHE A 296 -5.13 7.17 1.53
N MET A 297 -3.94 7.79 1.60
CA MET A 297 -3.77 8.99 2.42
C MET A 297 -4.60 10.14 1.86
N SER A 298 -4.61 10.32 0.53
CA SER A 298 -5.49 11.29 -0.14
C SER A 298 -6.97 10.96 0.05
N ALA A 299 -7.36 9.68 0.03
CA ALA A 299 -8.74 9.26 0.29
C ALA A 299 -9.15 9.54 1.75
N MET A 300 -8.29 9.23 2.72
CA MET A 300 -8.54 9.49 4.14
C MET A 300 -8.67 10.98 4.45
N LEU A 301 -7.98 11.86 3.70
CA LEU A 301 -8.19 13.31 3.82
C LEU A 301 -9.64 13.71 3.49
N ALA A 302 -10.31 13.03 2.57
CA ALA A 302 -11.69 13.32 2.18
C ALA A 302 -12.73 12.80 3.18
N LEU A 303 -12.35 11.92 4.12
CA LEU A 303 -13.29 11.36 5.09
C LEU A 303 -13.71 12.41 6.14
N PRO A 304 -14.99 12.76 6.26
CA PRO A 304 -15.44 13.86 7.14
C PRO A 304 -15.45 13.46 8.62
N TRP A 305 -15.52 12.17 8.92
CA TRP A 305 -15.56 11.65 10.29
C TRP A 305 -14.19 11.47 10.94
N LEU A 306 -13.10 11.55 10.16
CA LEU A 306 -11.73 11.61 10.67
C LEU A 306 -11.34 13.05 11.03
N ARG A 307 -10.86 13.25 12.26
CA ARG A 307 -10.38 14.56 12.72
C ARG A 307 -9.05 14.92 12.07
N ARG A 308 -8.72 16.21 11.93
CA ARG A 308 -7.43 16.63 11.32
C ARG A 308 -6.21 16.08 12.07
N ASN A 309 -6.24 16.01 13.40
CA ASN A 309 -5.15 15.41 14.19
C ASN A 309 -5.02 13.90 13.96
N GLU A 310 -6.13 13.20 13.73
CA GLU A 310 -6.14 11.76 13.43
C GLU A 310 -5.58 11.50 12.02
N LYS A 311 -5.96 12.33 11.03
CA LYS A 311 -5.37 12.33 9.68
C LYS A 311 -3.86 12.59 9.72
N ALA A 312 -3.43 13.57 10.54
CA ALA A 312 -2.03 13.90 10.69
C ALA A 312 -1.24 12.72 11.26
N ARG A 313 -1.78 12.06 12.30
CA ARG A 313 -1.16 10.87 12.89
C ARG A 313 -1.02 9.74 11.87
N LEU A 314 -2.05 9.43 11.09
CA LEU A 314 -1.97 8.39 10.05
C LEU A 314 -0.93 8.73 8.98
N LEU A 315 -0.93 9.97 8.47
CA LEU A 315 0.04 10.40 7.47
C LEU A 315 1.48 10.45 7.99
N GLU A 316 1.67 10.85 9.25
CA GLU A 316 2.99 10.88 9.90
C GLU A 316 3.58 9.47 10.01
N TRP A 317 2.77 8.50 10.46
CA TRP A 317 3.18 7.10 10.51
C TRP A 317 3.49 6.55 9.11
N LYS A 318 2.64 6.83 8.11
CA LYS A 318 2.89 6.43 6.71
C LYS A 318 4.23 6.96 6.19
N GLY A 319 4.49 8.25 6.33
CA GLY A 319 5.74 8.83 5.83
C GLY A 319 6.99 8.32 6.56
N ARG A 320 6.90 8.01 7.86
CA ARG A 320 7.97 7.31 8.59
C ARG A 320 8.23 5.93 8.01
N CYS A 321 7.18 5.16 7.74
CA CYS A 321 7.29 3.86 7.09
C CYS A 321 7.94 3.97 5.71
N ASP A 322 7.66 5.02 4.94
CA ASP A 322 8.25 5.22 3.61
C ASP A 322 9.77 5.45 3.69
N ILE A 323 10.23 6.26 4.64
CA ILE A 323 11.65 6.50 4.90
C ILE A 323 12.36 5.21 5.36
N ILE A 324 11.71 4.46 6.25
CA ILE A 324 12.23 3.18 6.75
C ILE A 324 12.30 2.13 5.63
N ALA A 325 11.29 2.07 4.77
CA ALA A 325 11.26 1.19 3.60
C ALA A 325 12.41 1.53 2.64
N TYR A 326 12.68 2.81 2.40
CA TYR A 326 13.81 3.21 1.58
C TYR A 326 15.16 2.69 2.11
N ALA A 327 15.37 2.79 3.43
CA ALA A 327 16.57 2.28 4.09
C ALA A 327 16.70 0.75 3.93
N ASN A 328 15.64 -0.01 4.24
CA ASN A 328 15.73 -1.47 4.27
C ASN A 328 15.78 -2.13 2.86
N ARG A 329 15.66 -1.34 1.78
CA ARG A 329 15.94 -1.78 0.40
C ARG A 329 17.25 -1.26 -0.17
N GLY A 330 18.18 -0.91 0.71
CA GLY A 330 19.56 -0.62 0.32
C GLY A 330 19.84 0.86 0.08
N ALA A 331 18.83 1.72 0.19
CA ALA A 331 18.90 3.15 -0.10
C ALA A 331 19.64 3.43 -1.43
N PRO A 332 19.16 2.91 -2.57
CA PRO A 332 19.82 3.08 -3.87
C PRO A 332 20.04 4.55 -4.21
N PRO A 333 21.05 4.93 -5.01
CA PRO A 333 21.07 6.27 -5.59
C PRO A 333 19.80 6.51 -6.43
N LEU A 334 19.31 7.75 -6.44
CA LEU A 334 18.12 8.15 -7.21
C LEU A 334 18.55 9.00 -8.39
N ASP A 335 18.27 8.51 -9.60
CA ASP A 335 18.56 9.20 -10.85
C ASP A 335 17.25 9.66 -11.51
N VAL A 336 17.04 10.98 -11.56
CA VAL A 336 15.85 11.58 -12.18
C VAL A 336 15.88 11.48 -13.71
N ASP A 337 17.06 11.40 -14.32
CA ASP A 337 17.21 11.37 -15.77
C ASP A 337 16.67 10.05 -16.35
N GLU A 338 16.68 8.98 -15.54
CA GLU A 338 16.05 7.70 -15.85
C GLU A 338 14.52 7.78 -15.99
N ILE A 339 13.90 8.78 -15.35
CA ILE A 339 12.47 9.07 -15.52
C ILE A 339 12.28 10.06 -16.66
N VAL A 340 12.98 11.20 -16.64
CA VAL A 340 12.79 12.30 -17.59
C VAL A 340 13.07 11.85 -19.02
N GLY A 341 14.15 11.08 -19.21
CA GLY A 341 14.59 10.53 -20.49
C GLY A 341 13.89 9.25 -20.92
N TYR A 342 12.94 8.72 -20.14
CA TYR A 342 12.24 7.49 -20.50
C TYR A 342 11.37 7.67 -21.74
N VAL A 343 11.54 6.77 -22.72
CA VAL A 343 10.73 6.71 -23.94
C VAL A 343 9.85 5.47 -23.89
N PRO A 344 8.51 5.61 -23.80
CA PRO A 344 7.60 4.47 -23.78
C PRO A 344 7.70 3.60 -25.04
N LYS A 345 7.67 2.28 -24.88
CA LYS A 345 7.60 1.29 -25.98
C LYS A 345 6.31 1.46 -26.79
N VAL A 346 5.21 1.77 -26.10
CA VAL A 346 3.92 2.10 -26.71
C VAL A 346 3.45 3.43 -26.09
N PRO A 347 3.71 4.57 -26.78
CA PRO A 347 3.27 5.89 -26.33
C PRO A 347 1.75 6.00 -26.27
N GLY A 348 1.23 6.80 -25.34
CA GLY A 348 -0.20 7.05 -25.19
C GLY A 348 -0.48 7.93 -23.96
N GLY A 349 -1.75 8.26 -23.75
CA GLY A 349 -2.21 8.91 -22.53
C GLY A 349 -2.61 7.91 -21.45
N TRP A 350 -3.11 8.41 -20.32
CA TRP A 350 -3.60 7.58 -19.22
C TRP A 350 -4.63 6.53 -19.62
N MET A 351 -5.58 6.86 -20.51
CA MET A 351 -6.58 5.90 -20.97
C MET A 351 -5.97 4.74 -21.76
N ASP A 352 -4.90 4.99 -22.52
CA ASP A 352 -4.16 3.95 -23.24
C ASP A 352 -3.42 3.05 -22.24
N VAL A 353 -2.79 3.64 -21.21
CA VAL A 353 -2.14 2.90 -20.12
C VAL A 353 -3.14 2.04 -19.35
N PHE A 354 -4.33 2.57 -19.05
CA PHE A 354 -5.39 1.83 -18.35
C PHE A 354 -5.89 0.64 -19.15
N LYS A 355 -6.09 0.82 -20.45
CA LYS A 355 -6.43 -0.28 -21.35
C LYS A 355 -5.34 -1.36 -21.35
N ARG A 356 -4.08 -0.95 -21.51
CA ARG A 356 -2.93 -1.88 -21.54
C ARG A 356 -2.78 -2.70 -20.26
N VAL A 357 -2.98 -2.08 -19.08
CA VAL A 357 -2.87 -2.81 -17.81
C VAL A 357 -4.06 -3.74 -17.59
N ASN A 358 -5.26 -3.38 -18.06
CA ASN A 358 -6.43 -4.26 -17.99
C ASN A 358 -6.39 -5.43 -18.99
N ASP A 359 -5.70 -5.27 -20.12
CA ASP A 359 -5.56 -6.31 -21.15
C ASP A 359 -4.65 -7.49 -20.75
N PHE A 360 -3.93 -7.42 -19.62
CA PHE A 360 -2.94 -8.40 -19.18
C PHE A 360 -3.19 -8.92 -17.75
N ASP A 361 -2.81 -10.16 -17.49
CA ASP A 361 -2.89 -10.76 -16.14
C ASP A 361 -1.68 -10.36 -15.27
N ASP A 362 -1.87 -9.24 -14.58
CA ASP A 362 -0.99 -8.72 -13.54
C ASP A 362 -1.01 -9.58 -12.26
N ASP A 363 0.02 -9.44 -11.43
CA ASP A 363 0.14 -10.03 -10.09
C ASP A 363 -0.55 -9.16 -9.04
N SER A 364 -1.54 -8.37 -9.47
CA SER A 364 -2.23 -7.29 -8.77
C SER A 364 -1.43 -6.02 -8.50
N HIS A 365 -0.09 -6.00 -8.60
CA HIS A 365 0.69 -4.85 -8.15
C HIS A 365 0.78 -3.74 -9.20
N LEU A 366 0.91 -4.08 -10.49
CA LEU A 366 1.01 -3.10 -11.56
C LEU A 366 -0.27 -2.26 -11.69
N THR A 367 -1.43 -2.88 -11.60
CA THR A 367 -2.74 -2.22 -11.73
C THR A 367 -2.97 -1.23 -10.59
N LYS A 368 -2.62 -1.63 -9.36
CA LYS A 368 -2.58 -0.73 -8.19
C LYS A 368 -1.63 0.45 -8.44
N LEU A 369 -0.44 0.17 -8.97
CA LEU A 369 0.62 1.17 -9.17
C LEU A 369 0.19 2.22 -10.19
N VAL A 370 -0.33 1.77 -11.34
CA VAL A 370 -0.87 2.66 -12.38
C VAL A 370 -1.98 3.55 -11.83
N ARG A 371 -2.92 2.99 -11.06
CA ARG A 371 -4.00 3.76 -10.43
C ARG A 371 -3.46 4.80 -9.45
N ALA A 372 -2.52 4.41 -8.58
CA ALA A 372 -1.94 5.31 -7.59
C ALA A 372 -1.13 6.44 -8.23
N LEU A 373 -0.39 6.16 -9.32
CA LEU A 373 0.36 7.19 -10.06
C LEU A 373 -0.57 8.20 -10.74
N ALA A 374 -1.65 7.74 -11.36
CA ALA A 374 -2.63 8.63 -11.99
C ALA A 374 -3.36 9.51 -10.96
N ALA A 375 -3.70 8.93 -9.81
CA ALA A 375 -4.24 9.68 -8.69
C ALA A 375 -3.22 10.69 -8.14
N GLY A 376 -1.95 10.30 -8.07
CA GLY A 376 -0.85 11.14 -7.60
C GLY A 376 -0.60 12.33 -8.51
N GLU A 377 -0.59 12.14 -9.84
CA GLU A 377 -0.49 13.24 -10.80
C GLU A 377 -1.59 14.29 -10.56
N ARG A 378 -2.85 13.84 -10.45
CA ARG A 378 -3.99 14.73 -10.19
C ARG A 378 -3.86 15.46 -8.85
N PHE A 379 -3.44 14.76 -7.80
CA PHE A 379 -3.36 15.31 -6.45
C PHE A 379 -2.19 16.29 -6.27
N CYS A 380 -1.05 16.00 -6.89
CA CYS A 380 0.18 16.79 -6.77
C CYS A 380 0.25 17.98 -7.74
N LYS A 381 -0.55 17.99 -8.81
CA LYS A 381 -0.57 19.06 -9.82
C LYS A 381 -0.59 20.50 -9.26
N PRO A 382 -1.35 20.84 -8.20
CA PRO A 382 -1.34 22.20 -7.65
C PRO A 382 -0.01 22.66 -7.04
N TYR A 383 0.94 21.74 -6.80
CA TYR A 383 2.22 22.02 -6.15
C TYR A 383 3.39 22.12 -7.14
N GLU A 384 3.16 21.86 -8.42
CA GLU A 384 4.18 21.99 -9.47
C GLU A 384 4.61 23.46 -9.62
N GLY A 385 5.92 23.72 -9.63
CA GLY A 385 6.48 25.06 -9.74
C GLY A 385 6.34 25.94 -8.48
N VAL A 386 5.76 25.40 -7.40
CA VAL A 386 5.66 26.10 -6.11
C VAL A 386 6.91 25.86 -5.26
N ASP A 387 7.32 24.60 -5.15
CA ASP A 387 8.51 24.17 -4.39
C ASP A 387 9.06 22.86 -4.98
N ASP A 388 9.71 22.96 -6.14
CA ASP A 388 10.20 21.80 -6.88
C ASP A 388 11.23 20.97 -6.10
N ALA A 389 11.88 21.54 -5.09
CA ALA A 389 12.78 20.81 -4.19
C ALA A 389 12.01 19.86 -3.25
N ARG A 390 10.77 20.22 -2.90
CA ARG A 390 9.87 19.39 -2.07
C ARG A 390 9.09 18.35 -2.89
N PHE A 391 8.79 18.63 -4.16
CA PHE A 391 7.97 17.78 -5.03
C PHE A 391 8.76 17.30 -6.26
N PRO A 392 9.49 16.17 -6.15
CA PRO A 392 10.42 15.73 -7.21
C PRO A 392 9.76 15.19 -8.49
N VAL A 393 8.49 14.77 -8.44
CA VAL A 393 7.74 14.27 -9.63
C VAL A 393 6.76 15.33 -10.10
N ARG A 394 6.87 15.72 -11.38
CA ARG A 394 6.16 16.85 -11.99
C ARG A 394 5.95 16.66 -13.49
N GLY A 395 5.05 17.43 -14.08
CA GLY A 395 4.79 17.42 -15.51
C GLY A 395 4.33 16.05 -15.99
N ASP A 396 4.98 15.49 -17.00
CA ASP A 396 4.66 14.17 -17.56
C ASP A 396 5.30 12.99 -16.83
N MET A 397 6.05 13.24 -15.74
CA MET A 397 6.82 12.20 -15.05
C MET A 397 5.93 11.09 -14.49
N TYR A 398 4.76 11.39 -13.92
CA TYR A 398 3.85 10.35 -13.42
C TYR A 398 3.41 9.36 -14.51
N LEU A 399 3.03 9.89 -15.69
CA LEU A 399 2.67 9.07 -16.84
C LEU A 399 3.87 8.28 -17.37
N LYS A 400 5.07 8.87 -17.41
CA LYS A 400 6.31 8.16 -17.76
C LYS A 400 6.61 7.01 -16.80
N ILE A 401 6.47 7.20 -15.49
CA ILE A 401 6.65 6.14 -14.50
C ILE A 401 5.63 5.01 -14.72
N ALA A 402 4.38 5.34 -15.06
CA ALA A 402 3.39 4.33 -15.40
C ALA A 402 3.78 3.56 -16.66
N HIS A 403 4.28 4.24 -17.70
CA HIS A 403 4.84 3.57 -18.88
C HIS A 403 6.03 2.67 -18.54
N MET A 404 6.98 3.14 -17.69
CA MET A 404 8.10 2.32 -17.22
C MET A 404 7.59 0.99 -16.65
N ALA A 405 6.58 1.04 -15.78
CA ALA A 405 6.01 -0.15 -15.16
C ALA A 405 5.33 -1.08 -16.18
N VAL A 406 4.43 -0.54 -17.01
CA VAL A 406 3.65 -1.33 -17.98
C VAL A 406 4.50 -1.86 -19.14
N ASP A 407 5.66 -1.27 -19.42
CA ASP A 407 6.58 -1.74 -20.47
C ASP A 407 7.52 -2.85 -20.00
N THR A 408 7.65 -3.08 -18.69
CA THR A 408 8.65 -3.99 -18.10
C THR A 408 8.08 -5.22 -17.38
N VAL A 409 6.75 -5.25 -17.17
CA VAL A 409 6.06 -6.30 -16.41
C VAL A 409 5.37 -7.34 -17.31
N PRO A 410 4.63 -6.96 -18.37
CA PRO A 410 3.97 -7.94 -19.24
C PRO A 410 4.96 -8.92 -19.88
N GLY A 411 4.58 -10.20 -19.94
CA GLY A 411 5.41 -11.27 -20.51
C GLY A 411 6.52 -11.80 -19.60
N GLU A 412 6.72 -11.21 -18.41
CA GLU A 412 7.72 -11.67 -17.44
C GLU A 412 7.16 -12.68 -16.44
N THR A 413 8.03 -13.57 -15.95
CA THR A 413 7.72 -14.43 -14.81
C THR A 413 7.54 -13.60 -13.54
N TYR A 414 6.76 -14.09 -12.57
CA TYR A 414 6.46 -13.36 -11.32
C TYR A 414 7.71 -12.79 -10.62
N PHE A 415 8.81 -13.55 -10.57
CA PHE A 415 10.05 -13.11 -9.93
C PHE A 415 10.86 -12.09 -10.76
N ASN A 416 10.62 -12.01 -12.07
CA ASN A 416 11.35 -11.12 -12.99
C ASN A 416 10.56 -9.85 -13.35
N ARG A 417 9.29 -9.72 -12.92
CA ARG A 417 8.50 -8.50 -13.14
C ARG A 417 9.12 -7.28 -12.44
N TRP A 418 9.78 -7.50 -11.31
CA TRP A 418 10.24 -6.46 -10.39
C TRP A 418 11.63 -6.81 -9.84
N VAL A 419 12.48 -5.80 -9.60
CA VAL A 419 13.67 -6.02 -8.77
C VAL A 419 13.26 -6.10 -7.30
N ARG A 420 13.94 -6.90 -6.48
CA ARG A 420 13.58 -7.12 -5.07
C ARG A 420 14.70 -6.64 -4.13
N GLY A 421 14.84 -5.33 -3.99
CA GLY A 421 15.94 -4.69 -3.25
C GLY A 421 16.86 -3.91 -4.18
N ALA A 422 16.36 -2.83 -4.79
CA ALA A 422 17.07 -2.05 -5.80
C ALA A 422 18.42 -1.49 -5.34
N GLY A 423 18.62 -1.26 -4.05
CA GLY A 423 19.92 -0.84 -3.50
C GLY A 423 20.97 -1.95 -3.38
N PHE A 424 20.62 -3.21 -3.68
CA PHE A 424 21.52 -4.36 -3.55
C PHE A 424 21.98 -4.87 -4.92
N PRO A 425 23.29 -4.81 -5.24
CA PRO A 425 23.84 -5.28 -6.52
C PRO A 425 23.41 -6.66 -6.97
N SER A 426 23.37 -7.63 -6.05
CA SER A 426 23.02 -9.01 -6.37
C SER A 426 21.58 -9.16 -6.89
N GLN A 427 20.67 -8.25 -6.51
CA GLN A 427 19.27 -8.30 -6.95
C GLN A 427 19.11 -7.89 -8.43
N TRP A 428 20.16 -7.30 -9.02
CA TRP A 428 20.16 -6.91 -10.43
C TRP A 428 20.85 -7.92 -11.36
N GLU A 429 21.46 -8.97 -10.81
CA GLU A 429 22.14 -10.01 -11.59
C GLU A 429 21.22 -10.74 -12.58
N PRO A 430 19.95 -11.08 -12.24
CA PRO A 430 19.03 -11.76 -13.18
C PRO A 430 18.60 -10.92 -14.38
N PHE A 431 18.79 -9.60 -14.33
CA PHE A 431 18.37 -8.69 -15.39
C PHE A 431 19.56 -8.39 -16.32
N PRO A 432 19.43 -8.56 -17.65
CA PRO A 432 20.48 -8.22 -18.60
C PRO A 432 20.64 -6.69 -18.72
N ASN A 433 21.72 -6.25 -19.40
CA ASN A 433 21.85 -4.83 -19.74
C ASN A 433 20.89 -4.46 -20.88
N ARG A 434 20.61 -3.16 -21.01
CA ARG A 434 19.83 -2.61 -22.13
C ARG A 434 20.55 -2.92 -23.44
N GLY A 435 19.84 -3.52 -24.40
CA GLY A 435 20.37 -3.87 -25.73
C GLY A 435 21.00 -5.26 -25.85
N GLU A 436 21.02 -6.07 -24.79
CA GLU A 436 21.50 -7.46 -24.79
C GLU A 436 20.36 -8.50 -24.96
N GLU A 437 19.24 -8.11 -25.59
CA GLU A 437 18.03 -8.96 -25.76
C GLU A 437 18.05 -9.83 -27.01
#